data_AF-A0A2V8LAY2-F1
#
_entry.id   AF-A0A2V8LAY2-F1
#
_cell.length_a   1.000
_cell.length_b   1.000
_cell.length_c   1.000
_cell.angle_alpha   90.00
_cell.angle_beta   90.00
_cell.angle_gamma   90.00
#
_symmetry.space_group_name_H-M   'P 1'
#
loop_
_entity.id
_entity.type
_entity.pdbx_description
1 polymer ?
#
loop_
_entity_poly.entity_id
_entity_poly.type
_entity_poly.pdbx_seq_one_letter_code
_entity_poly.pdbx_strand_id
1 'polypeptide(L)'
;MSNKWRRFEVLLPLQFNDGSDLPGQLLAEAVLEIVDHFGAVSYETQRVEGHWRHGGVIIRDNLAKLVIDVPDILSNRRWMKEYKERWRVRLEQVDLWMVSHIVEIE
;
A
#
# COMPACT_ATOMS: atom_id res chain seq x y z
N MET A 1 3.85 3.71 -29.48
CA MET A 1 2.90 3.97 -28.37
C MET A 1 3.73 4.17 -27.12
N SER A 2 3.60 5.30 -26.44
CA SER A 2 4.31 5.50 -25.16
C SER A 2 3.73 4.50 -24.17
N ASN A 3 4.49 3.45 -23.85
CA ASN A 3 4.14 2.51 -22.79
C ASN A 3 4.33 3.24 -21.46
N LYS A 4 3.37 4.09 -21.10
CA LYS A 4 3.41 4.77 -19.80
C LYS A 4 3.11 3.75 -18.73
N TRP A 5 4.08 3.54 -17.85
CA TRP A 5 3.89 2.74 -16.65
C TRP A 5 3.55 3.67 -15.49
N ARG A 6 2.90 3.12 -14.47
CA ARG A 6 2.66 3.79 -13.20
C ARG A 6 3.12 2.88 -12.07
N ARG A 7 3.97 3.45 -11.23
CA ARG A 7 4.33 2.87 -9.94
C ARG A 7 3.33 3.31 -8.89
N PHE A 8 2.77 2.37 -8.15
CA PHE A 8 2.12 2.62 -6.89
C PHE A 8 3.04 2.18 -5.76
N GLU A 9 3.10 3.00 -4.72
CA GLU A 9 3.77 2.65 -3.47
C GLU A 9 2.72 2.67 -2.36
N VAL A 10 2.58 1.57 -1.64
CA VAL A 10 1.65 1.42 -0.51
C VAL A 10 2.46 1.19 0.75
N LEU A 11 2.20 1.95 1.80
CA LEU A 11 2.73 1.65 3.13
C LEU A 11 1.72 0.78 3.86
N LEU A 12 1.99 -0.52 3.90
CA LEU A 12 1.16 -1.50 4.58
C LEU A 12 1.55 -1.52 6.07
N PRO A 13 0.60 -1.27 6.99
CA PRO A 13 0.90 -1.28 8.41
C PRO A 13 1.22 -2.69 8.90
N LEU A 14 2.09 -2.76 9.90
CA LEU A 14 2.43 -4.00 10.60
C LEU A 14 1.75 -4.08 11.97
N GLN A 15 1.01 -3.03 12.35
CA GLN A 15 0.31 -2.89 13.62
C GLN A 15 -1.04 -2.20 13.40
N PHE A 16 -2.02 -2.48 14.26
CA PHE A 16 -3.25 -1.72 14.34
C PHE A 16 -2.99 -0.31 14.90
N ASN A 17 -3.96 0.61 14.78
CA ASN A 17 -3.81 1.98 15.31
C ASN A 17 -3.59 2.04 16.84
N ASP A 18 -3.96 0.98 17.58
CA ASP A 18 -3.73 0.87 19.02
C ASP A 18 -2.32 0.34 19.37
N GLY A 19 -1.51 0.02 18.36
CA GLY A 19 -0.15 -0.49 18.48
C GLY A 19 -0.02 -2.01 18.62
N SER A 20 -1.13 -2.76 18.64
CA SER A 20 -1.09 -4.22 18.63
C SER A 20 -0.66 -4.75 17.26
N ASP A 21 0.03 -5.89 17.22
CA ASP A 21 0.57 -6.43 15.96
C ASP A 21 -0.54 -6.93 15.04
N LEU A 22 -0.39 -6.66 13.73
CA LEU A 22 -1.28 -7.20 12.71
C LEU A 22 -0.98 -8.68 12.47
N PRO A 23 -2.01 -9.55 12.43
CA PRO A 23 -1.84 -10.95 12.07
C PRO A 23 -1.18 -11.11 10.70
N GLY A 24 -0.13 -11.95 10.63
CA GLY A 24 0.60 -12.20 9.39
C GLY A 24 -0.28 -12.73 8.24
N GLN A 25 -1.39 -13.40 8.56
CA GLN A 25 -2.36 -13.85 7.56
C GLN A 25 -3.07 -12.69 6.87
N LEU A 26 -3.47 -11.63 7.59
CA LEU A 26 -4.09 -10.45 7.00
C LEU A 26 -3.12 -9.71 6.09
N LEU A 27 -1.84 -9.61 6.49
CA LEU A 27 -0.80 -9.03 5.66
C LEU A 27 -0.60 -9.83 4.36
N ALA A 28 -0.54 -11.16 4.48
CA ALA A 28 -0.41 -12.05 3.34
C ALA A 28 -1.60 -11.91 2.38
N GLU A 29 -2.83 -11.85 2.88
CA GLU A 29 -4.02 -11.63 2.05
C GLU A 29 -3.98 -10.29 1.30
N ALA A 30 -3.51 -9.21 1.94
CA ALA A 30 -3.36 -7.90 1.29
C ALA A 30 -2.39 -7.95 0.12
N VAL A 31 -1.26 -8.62 0.32
CA VAL A 31 -0.23 -8.80 -0.71
C VAL A 31 -0.72 -9.71 -1.83
N LEU A 32 -1.35 -10.83 -1.49
CA LEU A 32 -1.84 -11.81 -2.48
C LEU A 32 -2.97 -11.25 -3.33
N GLU A 33 -3.83 -10.37 -2.81
CA GLU A 33 -4.87 -9.71 -3.64
C GLU A 33 -4.26 -8.88 -4.80
N ILE A 34 -3.09 -8.26 -4.57
CA ILE A 34 -2.36 -7.56 -5.63
C ILE A 34 -1.75 -8.55 -6.62
N VAL A 35 -1.17 -9.65 -6.12
CA VAL A 35 -0.58 -10.71 -6.97
C VAL A 35 -1.65 -11.36 -7.84
N ASP A 36 -2.81 -11.69 -7.28
CA ASP A 36 -3.91 -12.30 -8.02
C ASP A 36 -4.45 -11.39 -9.13
N HIS A 37 -4.40 -10.07 -8.93
CA HIS A 37 -4.90 -9.11 -9.91
C HIS A 37 -3.87 -8.68 -10.96
N PHE A 38 -2.61 -8.40 -10.56
CA PHE A 38 -1.57 -7.86 -11.44
C PHE A 38 -0.46 -8.85 -11.78
N GLY A 39 -0.44 -10.03 -11.14
CA GLY A 39 0.56 -11.07 -11.34
C GLY A 39 1.86 -10.87 -10.55
N ALA A 40 2.10 -9.70 -9.95
CA ALA A 40 3.31 -9.42 -9.19
C ALA A 40 3.16 -8.23 -8.22
N VAL A 41 3.98 -8.25 -7.16
CA VAL A 41 4.22 -7.13 -6.25
C VAL A 41 5.62 -7.28 -5.65
N SER A 42 6.34 -6.17 -5.48
CA SER A 42 7.56 -6.16 -4.67
C SER A 42 7.19 -5.82 -3.23
N TYR A 43 7.63 -6.66 -2.29
CA TYR A 43 7.43 -6.47 -0.86
C TYR A 43 8.77 -6.13 -0.20
N GLU A 44 8.92 -4.88 0.22
CA GLU A 44 10.12 -4.43 0.92
C GLU A 44 9.95 -4.69 2.42
N THR A 45 10.78 -5.59 2.96
CA THR A 45 10.75 -6.03 4.36
C THR A 45 11.47 -5.08 5.32
N GLN A 46 12.12 -4.03 4.80
CA GLN A 46 12.71 -2.98 5.64
C GLN A 46 11.59 -2.25 6.39
N ARG A 47 11.70 -2.17 7.71
CA ARG A 47 10.74 -1.40 8.53
C ARG A 47 10.87 0.07 8.15
N VAL A 48 9.77 0.63 7.64
CA VAL A 48 9.59 2.07 7.48
C VAL A 48 8.91 2.58 8.74
N GLU A 49 9.57 3.52 9.44
CA GLU A 49 9.01 4.14 10.63
C GLU A 49 8.23 5.41 10.23
N GLY A 50 6.91 5.34 10.37
CA GLY A 50 6.02 6.48 10.14
C GLY A 50 5.95 7.37 11.39
N HIS A 51 6.02 8.68 11.20
CA HIS A 51 5.77 9.66 12.26
C HIS A 51 4.81 10.72 11.75
N TRP A 52 3.61 10.78 12.31
CA TRP A 52 2.60 11.74 11.87
C TRP A 52 1.77 12.24 13.04
N ARG A 53 1.00 13.31 12.82
CA ARG A 53 0.15 13.92 13.84
C ARG A 53 -1.31 13.69 13.53
N HIS A 54 -2.07 13.26 14.52
CA HIS A 54 -3.52 13.19 14.48
C HIS A 54 -4.10 13.68 15.80
N GLY A 55 -5.03 14.64 15.76
CA GLY A 55 -5.64 15.20 16.98
C GLY A 55 -4.64 15.77 18.00
N GLY A 56 -3.47 16.24 17.58
CA GLY A 56 -2.43 16.77 18.47
C GLY A 56 -1.48 15.73 19.08
N VAL A 57 -1.71 14.43 18.84
CA VAL A 57 -0.84 13.34 19.29
C VAL A 57 0.10 12.91 18.15
N ILE A 58 1.35 12.59 18.49
CA ILE A 58 2.29 11.97 17.54
C ILE A 58 2.00 10.47 17.51
N ILE A 59 1.65 9.96 16.33
CA ILE A 59 1.48 8.55 16.05
C ILE A 59 2.78 8.03 15.44
N ARG A 60 3.18 6.82 15.85
CA ARG A 60 4.34 6.10 15.33
C ARG A 60 3.90 4.77 14.74
N ASP A 61 4.26 4.54 13.48
CA ASP A 61 3.86 3.33 12.76
C ASP A 61 5.07 2.52 12.33
N ASN A 62 4.90 1.20 12.33
CA ASN A 62 5.80 0.27 11.67
C ASN A 62 5.13 -0.21 10.39
N LEU A 63 5.79 0.00 9.26
CA LEU A 63 5.21 -0.22 7.94
C LEU A 63 6.14 -1.10 7.10
N ALA A 64 5.55 -1.90 6.21
CA ALA A 64 6.22 -2.48 5.05
C ALA A 64 5.82 -1.71 3.79
N LYS A 65 6.71 -1.64 2.80
CA LYS A 65 6.43 -0.95 1.54
C LYS A 65 6.11 -1.97 0.45
N LEU A 66 4.96 -1.81 -0.19
CA LEU A 66 4.60 -2.53 -1.41
C LEU A 66 4.88 -1.62 -2.61
N VAL A 67 5.54 -2.17 -3.62
CA VAL A 67 5.78 -1.49 -4.90
C VAL A 67 5.11 -2.27 -6.02
N ILE A 68 4.23 -1.59 -6.75
CA ILE A 68 3.39 -2.16 -7.81
C ILE A 68 3.61 -1.34 -9.08
N ASP A 69 4.22 -1.94 -10.10
CA ASP A 69 4.41 -1.32 -11.41
C ASP A 69 3.41 -1.92 -12.40
N VAL A 70 2.56 -1.09 -12.99
CA VAL A 70 1.50 -1.52 -13.92
C VAL A 70 1.34 -0.54 -15.09
N PRO A 71 0.72 -0.96 -16.21
CA PRO A 71 0.34 -0.03 -17.27
C PRO A 71 -0.52 1.14 -16.73
N ASP A 72 -0.25 2.35 -17.19
CA ASP A 72 -0.92 3.58 -16.72
C ASP A 72 -2.30 3.76 -17.40
N ILE A 73 -3.23 2.86 -17.08
CA ILE A 73 -4.61 2.86 -17.58
C ILE A 73 -5.61 3.16 -16.46
N LEU A 74 -6.79 3.67 -16.84
CA LEU A 74 -7.83 4.10 -15.88
C LEU A 74 -8.33 2.97 -14.98
N SER A 75 -8.43 1.74 -15.49
CA SER A 75 -8.85 0.57 -14.70
C SER A 75 -7.88 0.27 -13.56
N ASN A 76 -6.57 0.26 -13.83
CA ASN A 76 -5.55 -0.02 -12.82
C ASN A 76 -5.53 1.06 -11.72
N ARG A 77 -5.64 2.35 -12.12
CA ARG A 77 -5.77 3.45 -11.16
C ARG A 77 -7.00 3.33 -10.28
N ARG A 78 -8.13 2.93 -10.87
CA ARG A 78 -9.39 2.72 -10.13
C ARG A 78 -9.24 1.55 -9.15
N TRP A 79 -8.72 0.43 -9.62
CA TRP A 79 -8.50 -0.75 -8.80
C TRP A 79 -7.61 -0.45 -7.59
N MET A 80 -6.50 0.27 -7.77
CA MET A 80 -5.62 0.66 -6.66
C MET A 80 -6.30 1.59 -5.64
N LYS A 81 -7.17 2.51 -6.08
CA LYS A 81 -7.97 3.35 -5.16
C LYS A 81 -8.96 2.52 -4.36
N GLU A 82 -9.62 1.56 -5.00
CA GLU A 82 -10.56 0.66 -4.33
C GLU A 82 -9.82 -0.30 -3.38
N TYR A 83 -8.64 -0.79 -3.77
CA TYR A 83 -7.75 -1.57 -2.90
C TYR A 83 -7.37 -0.77 -1.65
N LYS A 84 -6.97 0.52 -1.80
CA LYS A 84 -6.67 1.40 -0.67
C LYS A 84 -7.82 1.40 0.33
N GLU A 85 -9.04 1.64 -0.15
CA GLU A 85 -10.20 1.79 0.71
C GLU A 85 -10.62 0.46 1.37
N ARG A 86 -10.62 -0.65 0.60
CA ARG A 86 -10.90 -1.99 1.14
C ARG A 86 -9.96 -2.33 2.29
N TRP A 87 -8.65 -2.16 2.09
CA TRP A 87 -7.66 -2.56 3.08
C TRP A 87 -7.53 -1.58 4.24
N ARG A 88 -7.78 -0.28 4.02
CA ARG A 88 -7.93 0.67 5.12
C ARG A 88 -9.00 0.21 6.12
N VAL A 89 -10.16 -0.22 5.61
CA VAL A 89 -11.27 -0.72 6.45
C VAL A 89 -10.94 -2.08 7.08
N ARG A 90 -10.43 -3.05 6.29
CA ARG A 90 -10.12 -4.41 6.79
C ARG A 90 -9.02 -4.45 7.84
N LEU A 91 -8.06 -3.53 7.78
CA LEU A 91 -6.96 -3.41 8.75
C LEU A 91 -7.29 -2.41 9.88
N GLU A 92 -8.51 -1.90 9.91
CA GLU A 92 -9.01 -0.94 10.91
C GLU A 92 -8.10 0.30 11.04
N GLN A 93 -7.58 0.82 9.93
CA GLN A 93 -6.64 1.94 9.90
C GLN A 93 -7.36 3.28 9.72
N VAL A 94 -6.83 4.34 10.33
CA VAL A 94 -7.35 5.70 10.10
C VAL A 94 -7.15 6.11 8.64
N ASP A 95 -5.97 5.83 8.08
CA ASP A 95 -5.68 5.93 6.66
C ASP A 95 -4.71 4.82 6.24
N LEU A 96 -4.68 4.52 4.94
CA LEU A 96 -3.66 3.67 4.33
C LEU A 96 -2.88 4.51 3.33
N TRP A 97 -1.62 4.80 3.62
CA TRP A 97 -0.84 5.69 2.78
C TRP A 97 -0.53 5.03 1.43
N MET A 98 -0.80 5.77 0.35
CA MET A 98 -0.53 5.33 -1.01
C MET A 98 -0.18 6.52 -1.89
N VAL A 99 0.89 6.38 -2.67
CA VAL A 99 1.29 7.36 -3.68
C VAL A 99 1.43 6.68 -5.04
N SER A 100 1.47 7.47 -6.11
CA SER A 100 1.77 6.93 -7.43
C SER A 100 2.60 7.89 -8.28
N HIS A 101 3.46 7.31 -9.12
CA HIS A 101 4.40 8.02 -9.99
C HIS A 101 4.27 7.51 -11.42
N ILE A 102 4.39 8.40 -12.41
CA ILE A 102 4.58 7.95 -13.80
C ILE A 102 6.00 7.38 -13.87
N VAL A 103 6.13 6.19 -14.46
CA VAL A 103 7.42 5.57 -14.78
C VAL A 103 7.59 5.67 -16.28
N GLU A 104 8.61 6.40 -16.68
CA GLU A 104 9.09 6.44 -18.06
C GLU A 104 10.30 5.52 -18.16
N ILE A 105 10.28 4.63 -19.13
CA ILE A 105 11.43 3.82 -19.54
C ILE A 105 11.80 4.39 -20.91
N GLU A 106 12.96 5.05 -20.98
CA GLU A 106 13.53 5.53 -22.24
C GLU A 106 14.01 4.36 -23.12
#